data_AF-A0A1Y4R910-F1
#
_entry.id   AF-A0A1Y4R910-F1
#
_cell.length_a   1.000
_cell.length_b   1.000
_cell.length_c   1.000
_cell.angle_alpha   90.00
_cell.angle_beta   90.00
_cell.angle_gamma   90.00
#
_symmetry.space_group_name_H-M   'P 1'
#
loop_
_entity.id
_entity.type
_entity.pdbx_description
1 polymer ?
#
loop_
_entity_poly.entity_id
_entity_poly.type
_entity_poly.pdbx_seq_one_letter_code
_entity_poly.pdbx_strand_id
1 'polypeptide(L)'
;MMDKISNFLLPIAEKLSKNRYLSAIRDGYIAIMPLVITASLFTLINSVLIGEGNYLEQWFGTPFSDFSQLGSVISSASMSIMTVLLVFTTAKALASQYKMDTSIAGATALVCFLCLTPFVADATLGEYVTTYYLGAAAMFTGFISALVSVELFRFLMGFKALIIKMPDSVPTGIARSLNSIVPVALTVIIFGIARIITDALGAPLNDLIFNWIQTPFTNIVSSPIGLVVIYALYMLIWGFGIHSAYIFNPILEPIYLASLTANVQAISSGVEPAAIITKPFLDSVAFMGGAGNMLALVLAIFIVSRREDYRTIAKLGFVPALFNISEPLMFGLPVVMNPILIIPMIVSTLVGLGIGSLATSIGVMAYTYVQTPWTTPPVLSAFLATGGDVLSGIVALVILVLSIVIYIPFVKVMNNTKEETSEE
;
A
#
# COMPACT_ATOMS: atom_id res chain seq x y z
N MET A 1 -15.77 -19.95 -21.87
CA MET A 1 -14.41 -19.89 -21.27
C MET A 1 -14.40 -19.00 -20.04
N MET A 2 -14.97 -17.79 -20.12
CA MET A 2 -15.08 -16.86 -19.00
C MET A 2 -15.79 -17.46 -17.78
N ASP A 3 -16.87 -18.23 -17.98
CA ASP A 3 -17.58 -18.89 -16.86
C ASP A 3 -16.72 -19.91 -16.13
N LYS A 4 -15.87 -20.67 -16.85
CA LYS A 4 -14.94 -21.63 -16.22
C LYS A 4 -13.88 -20.91 -15.38
N ILE A 5 -13.36 -19.78 -15.89
CA ILE A 5 -12.38 -18.96 -15.19
C ILE A 5 -13.02 -18.32 -13.95
N SER A 6 -14.21 -17.75 -14.10
CA SER A 6 -14.99 -17.13 -13.03
C SER A 6 -15.32 -18.14 -11.92
N ASN A 7 -15.86 -19.31 -12.27
CA ASN A 7 -16.19 -20.38 -11.32
C ASN A 7 -14.98 -20.90 -10.54
N PHE A 8 -13.77 -20.82 -11.10
CA PHE A 8 -12.54 -21.20 -10.42
C PHE A 8 -11.99 -20.06 -9.53
N LEU A 9 -11.94 -18.83 -10.04
CA LEU A 9 -11.30 -17.70 -9.36
C LEU A 9 -12.17 -17.05 -8.27
N LEU A 10 -13.49 -16.94 -8.48
CA LEU A 10 -14.40 -16.26 -7.55
C LEU A 10 -14.36 -16.85 -6.13
N PRO A 11 -14.47 -18.17 -5.91
CA PRO A 11 -14.44 -18.73 -4.56
C PRO A 11 -13.12 -18.46 -3.83
N ILE A 12 -12.01 -18.47 -4.58
CA ILE A 12 -10.67 -18.19 -4.04
C ILE A 12 -10.58 -16.71 -3.66
N ALA A 13 -10.97 -15.81 -4.57
CA ALA A 13 -10.94 -14.37 -4.35
C ALA A 13 -11.83 -13.95 -3.18
N GLU A 14 -13.02 -14.53 -3.04
CA GLU A 14 -13.88 -14.28 -1.88
C GLU A 14 -13.24 -14.71 -0.56
N LYS A 15 -12.64 -15.91 -0.53
CA LYS A 15 -11.97 -16.42 0.67
C LYS A 15 -10.79 -15.55 1.07
N LEU A 16 -10.02 -15.06 0.09
CA LEU A 16 -8.90 -14.16 0.34
C LEU A 16 -9.39 -12.77 0.79
N SER A 17 -10.39 -12.21 0.13
CA SER A 17 -10.96 -10.91 0.48
C SER A 17 -11.54 -10.88 1.90
N LYS A 18 -12.16 -12.00 2.33
CA LYS A 18 -12.69 -12.17 3.69
C LYS A 18 -11.64 -12.67 4.70
N ASN A 19 -10.37 -12.78 4.32
CA ASN A 19 -9.32 -13.27 5.22
C ASN A 19 -9.03 -12.22 6.31
N ARG A 20 -9.17 -12.64 7.56
CA ARG A 20 -8.96 -11.78 8.74
C ARG A 20 -7.55 -11.19 8.85
N TYR A 21 -6.53 -11.95 8.48
CA TYR A 21 -5.14 -11.53 8.59
C TYR A 21 -4.79 -10.50 7.52
N LEU A 22 -5.24 -10.72 6.28
CA LEU A 22 -5.12 -9.73 5.21
C LEU A 22 -5.90 -8.46 5.56
N SER A 23 -7.12 -8.60 6.09
CA SER A 23 -7.90 -7.46 6.56
C SER A 23 -7.21 -6.71 7.70
N ALA A 24 -6.59 -7.41 8.65
CA ALA A 24 -5.86 -6.76 9.75
C ALA A 24 -4.62 -5.99 9.28
N ILE A 25 -3.86 -6.55 8.32
CA ILE A 25 -2.72 -5.84 7.72
C ILE A 25 -3.23 -4.59 6.98
N ARG A 26 -4.28 -4.73 6.16
CA ARG A 26 -4.93 -3.63 5.44
C ARG A 26 -5.34 -2.49 6.39
N ASP A 27 -6.12 -2.83 7.40
CA ASP A 27 -6.73 -1.86 8.29
C ASP A 27 -5.65 -1.20 9.18
N GLY A 28 -4.58 -1.93 9.51
CA GLY A 28 -3.39 -1.37 10.15
C GLY A 28 -2.69 -0.32 9.29
N TYR A 29 -2.48 -0.62 8.00
CA TYR A 29 -1.91 0.34 7.06
C TYR A 29 -2.79 1.59 6.87
N ILE A 30 -4.11 1.41 6.69
CA ILE A 30 -5.06 2.52 6.58
C ILE A 30 -4.97 3.47 7.79
N ALA A 31 -4.77 2.92 8.99
CA ALA A 31 -4.67 3.71 10.22
C ALA A 31 -3.44 4.63 10.25
N ILE A 32 -2.35 4.29 9.57
CA ILE A 32 -1.11 5.09 9.54
C ILE A 32 -0.98 5.97 8.29
N MET A 33 -1.82 5.75 7.27
CA MET A 33 -1.77 6.46 5.99
C MET A 33 -1.75 7.99 6.13
N PRO A 34 -2.55 8.64 7.01
CA PRO A 34 -2.47 10.09 7.19
C PRO A 34 -1.10 10.59 7.67
N LEU A 35 -0.38 9.78 8.46
CA LEU A 35 0.95 10.12 8.96
C LEU A 35 2.00 10.04 7.84
N VAL A 36 1.94 8.97 7.03
CA VAL A 36 2.84 8.78 5.87
C VAL A 36 2.65 9.90 4.83
N ILE A 37 1.39 10.28 4.57
CA ILE A 37 1.07 11.39 3.66
C ILE A 37 1.57 12.72 4.22
N THR A 38 1.38 12.97 5.53
CA THR A 38 1.87 14.20 6.18
C THR A 38 3.38 14.32 6.03
N ALA A 39 4.13 13.25 6.31
CA ALA A 39 5.58 13.24 6.13
C ALA A 39 6.00 13.48 4.69
N SER A 40 5.31 12.84 3.74
CA SER A 40 5.59 13.00 2.31
C SER A 40 5.25 14.38 1.78
N LEU A 41 4.28 15.09 2.36
CA LEU A 41 4.04 16.50 2.03
C LEU A 41 5.25 17.36 2.37
N PHE A 42 5.90 17.14 3.50
CA PHE A 42 7.12 17.85 3.82
C PHE A 42 8.30 17.43 2.93
N THR A 43 8.40 16.14 2.57
CA THR A 43 9.36 15.69 1.53
C THR A 43 9.12 16.45 0.22
N LEU A 44 7.86 16.58 -0.22
CA LEU A 44 7.50 17.33 -1.42
C LEU A 44 7.89 18.80 -1.31
N ILE A 45 7.56 19.47 -0.21
CA ILE A 45 7.92 20.89 0.01
C ILE A 45 9.44 21.05 -0.07
N ASN A 46 10.19 20.18 0.62
CA ASN A 46 11.65 20.18 0.66
C ASN A 46 12.29 19.91 -0.70
N SER A 47 11.60 19.19 -1.58
CA SER A 47 12.15 18.79 -2.87
C SER A 47 11.68 19.63 -4.05
N VAL A 48 10.55 20.33 -3.91
CA VAL A 48 9.96 21.15 -4.98
C VAL A 48 10.12 22.64 -4.71
N LEU A 49 9.82 23.07 -3.48
CA LEU A 49 9.63 24.49 -3.17
C LEU A 49 10.88 25.10 -2.55
N ILE A 50 11.38 24.53 -1.46
CA ILE A 50 12.50 25.07 -0.68
C ILE A 50 13.79 24.30 -0.98
N GLY A 51 14.95 24.88 -0.68
CA GLY A 51 16.27 24.31 -0.97
C GLY A 51 16.93 24.96 -2.19
N GLU A 52 18.24 24.72 -2.31
CA GLU A 52 19.02 25.28 -3.41
C GLU A 52 18.56 24.70 -4.76
N GLY A 53 18.37 25.57 -5.75
CA GLY A 53 17.91 25.23 -7.09
C GLY A 53 16.39 25.03 -7.22
N ASN A 54 15.62 25.08 -6.13
CA ASN A 54 14.17 24.84 -6.14
C ASN A 54 13.35 26.12 -6.41
N TYR A 55 12.03 25.96 -6.61
CA TYR A 55 11.20 27.03 -7.18
C TYR A 55 11.19 28.33 -6.37
N LEU A 56 11.26 28.28 -5.03
CA LEU A 56 11.26 29.52 -4.23
C LEU A 56 12.57 30.29 -4.36
N GLU A 57 13.71 29.64 -4.54
CA GLU A 57 14.95 30.34 -4.86
C GLU A 57 14.87 30.97 -6.25
N GLN A 58 14.37 30.22 -7.24
CA GLN A 58 14.22 30.75 -8.60
C GLN A 58 13.26 31.95 -8.67
N TRP A 59 12.20 31.95 -7.86
CA TRP A 59 11.17 33.00 -7.88
C TRP A 59 11.49 34.19 -6.96
N PHE A 60 12.12 33.94 -5.80
CA PHE A 60 12.31 34.94 -4.74
C PHE A 60 13.77 35.16 -4.35
N GLY A 61 14.72 34.42 -4.93
CA GLY A 61 16.16 34.53 -4.65
C GLY A 61 16.58 33.97 -3.28
N THR A 62 15.69 33.25 -2.58
CA THR A 62 15.96 32.71 -1.25
C THR A 62 15.50 31.24 -1.15
N PRO A 63 16.38 30.31 -0.74
CA PRO A 63 16.04 28.88 -0.71
C PRO A 63 15.22 28.45 0.51
N PHE A 64 15.15 29.25 1.59
CA PHE A 64 14.46 28.88 2.85
C PHE A 64 14.90 27.52 3.44
N SER A 65 16.18 27.17 3.27
CA SER A 65 16.72 25.84 3.62
C SER A 65 16.51 25.45 5.08
N ASP A 66 16.47 26.39 6.01
CA ASP A 66 16.21 26.11 7.43
C ASP A 66 14.84 25.47 7.68
N PHE A 67 13.83 25.76 6.84
CA PHE A 67 12.50 25.15 6.96
C PHE A 67 12.52 23.65 6.65
N SER A 68 13.54 23.17 5.91
CA SER A 68 13.69 21.75 5.59
C SER A 68 13.86 20.87 6.84
N GLN A 69 14.39 21.44 7.93
CA GLN A 69 14.58 20.73 9.19
C GLN A 69 13.25 20.25 9.78
N LEU A 70 12.19 21.06 9.68
CA LEU A 70 10.85 20.66 10.12
C LEU A 70 10.40 19.39 9.38
N GLY A 71 10.60 19.36 8.07
CA GLY A 71 10.28 18.19 7.24
C GLY A 71 11.12 16.96 7.59
N SER A 72 12.41 17.15 7.83
CA SER A 72 13.31 16.07 8.25
C SER A 72 12.85 15.42 9.56
N VAL A 73 12.53 16.22 10.58
CA VAL A 73 12.05 15.71 11.88
C VAL A 73 10.74 14.93 11.73
N ILE A 74 9.79 15.45 10.93
CA ILE A 74 8.51 14.78 10.69
C ILE A 74 8.71 13.46 9.93
N SER A 75 9.58 13.45 8.92
CA SER A 75 9.93 12.25 8.15
C SER A 75 10.57 11.18 9.04
N SER A 76 11.53 11.53 9.89
CA SER A 76 12.13 10.60 10.85
C SER A 76 11.12 10.05 11.85
N ALA A 77 10.22 10.90 12.37
CA ALA A 77 9.19 10.50 13.32
C ALA A 77 8.07 9.62 12.73
N SER A 78 8.06 9.42 11.41
CA SER A 78 7.02 8.67 10.70
C SER A 78 7.61 7.49 9.92
N MET A 79 8.45 7.77 8.93
CA MET A 79 9.02 6.77 8.02
C MET A 79 10.04 5.87 8.71
N SER A 80 10.89 6.43 9.58
CA SER A 80 11.94 5.67 10.27
C SER A 80 11.42 4.75 11.37
N ILE A 81 10.16 4.92 11.81
CA ILE A 81 9.50 4.07 12.81
C ILE A 81 8.25 3.38 12.27
N MET A 82 8.10 3.31 10.94
CA MET A 82 6.90 2.85 10.28
C MET A 82 6.48 1.42 10.69
N THR A 83 7.44 0.52 10.89
CA THR A 83 7.12 -0.86 11.33
C THR A 83 6.55 -0.87 12.74
N VAL A 84 7.05 -0.01 13.63
CA VAL A 84 6.51 0.13 15.00
C VAL A 84 5.03 0.54 14.96
N LEU A 85 4.68 1.53 14.12
CA LEU A 85 3.30 1.97 13.95
C LEU A 85 2.41 0.87 13.35
N LEU A 86 2.92 0.15 12.34
CA LEU A 86 2.20 -0.95 11.69
C LEU A 86 1.98 -2.14 12.62
N VAL A 87 2.96 -2.54 13.41
CA VAL A 87 2.83 -3.63 14.39
C VAL A 87 1.65 -3.35 15.32
N PHE A 88 1.63 -2.16 15.92
CA PHE A 88 0.57 -1.78 16.84
C PHE A 88 -0.80 -1.73 16.15
N THR A 89 -0.91 -1.07 15.01
CA THR A 89 -2.18 -0.87 14.30
C THR A 89 -2.73 -2.15 13.69
N THR A 90 -1.89 -3.01 13.12
CA THR A 90 -2.29 -4.35 12.63
C THR A 90 -2.71 -5.26 13.77
N ALA A 91 -1.98 -5.29 14.88
CA ALA A 91 -2.38 -6.07 16.05
C ALA A 91 -3.70 -5.58 16.64
N LYS A 92 -3.88 -4.25 16.72
CA LYS A 92 -5.15 -3.62 17.13
C LYS A 92 -6.31 -4.05 16.22
N ALA A 93 -6.12 -4.02 14.91
CA ALA A 93 -7.13 -4.43 13.92
C ALA A 93 -7.51 -5.91 14.07
N LEU A 94 -6.52 -6.81 14.22
CA LEU A 94 -6.78 -8.23 14.41
C LEU A 94 -7.48 -8.51 15.75
N ALA A 95 -7.03 -7.89 16.84
CA ALA A 95 -7.63 -8.01 18.16
C ALA A 95 -9.10 -7.53 18.18
N SER A 96 -9.41 -6.47 17.43
CA SER A 96 -10.77 -5.97 17.28
C SER A 96 -11.69 -7.00 16.63
N GLN A 97 -11.23 -7.71 15.60
CA GLN A 97 -11.98 -8.81 14.97
C GLN A 97 -12.27 -9.95 15.96
N TYR A 98 -11.37 -10.17 16.93
CA TYR A 98 -11.53 -11.14 18.01
C TYR A 98 -12.29 -10.62 19.23
N LYS A 99 -12.71 -9.35 19.23
CA LYS A 99 -13.33 -8.69 20.40
C LYS A 99 -12.44 -8.76 21.65
N MET A 100 -11.13 -8.73 21.46
CA MET A 100 -10.12 -8.69 22.52
C MET A 100 -9.79 -7.24 22.90
N ASP A 101 -9.10 -7.06 24.03
CA ASP A 101 -8.61 -5.74 24.41
C ASP A 101 -7.51 -5.27 23.44
N THR A 102 -7.85 -4.28 22.62
CA THR A 102 -7.00 -3.85 21.51
C THR A 102 -5.76 -3.07 21.97
N SER A 103 -5.82 -2.42 23.14
CA SER A 103 -4.68 -1.70 23.70
C SER A 103 -3.64 -2.67 24.24
N ILE A 104 -4.08 -3.68 25.01
CA ILE A 104 -3.20 -4.73 25.54
C ILE A 104 -2.59 -5.54 24.39
N ALA A 105 -3.40 -5.95 23.41
CA ALA A 105 -2.93 -6.71 22.27
C ALA A 105 -1.92 -5.93 21.41
N GLY A 106 -2.19 -4.65 21.11
CA GLY A 106 -1.28 -3.78 20.36
C GLY A 106 0.05 -3.55 21.08
N ALA A 107 0.01 -3.25 22.38
CA ALA A 107 1.21 -3.06 23.19
C ALA A 107 2.02 -4.36 23.31
N THR A 108 1.35 -5.50 23.51
CA THR A 108 2.00 -6.82 23.56
C THR A 108 2.70 -7.15 22.25
N ALA A 109 2.02 -6.93 21.12
CA ALA A 109 2.60 -7.14 19.79
C ALA A 109 3.85 -6.28 19.54
N LEU A 110 3.83 -5.03 20.00
CA LEU A 110 4.98 -4.13 19.89
C LEU A 110 6.16 -4.66 20.73
N VAL A 111 5.92 -5.07 21.97
CA VAL A 111 6.97 -5.66 22.81
C VAL A 111 7.50 -6.95 22.19
N CYS A 112 6.64 -7.84 21.70
CA CYS A 112 7.03 -9.04 20.97
C CYS A 112 7.91 -8.74 19.75
N PHE A 113 7.59 -7.69 18.98
CA PHE A 113 8.40 -7.24 17.85
C PHE A 113 9.77 -6.72 18.31
N LEU A 114 9.79 -5.93 19.37
CA LEU A 114 11.04 -5.40 19.94
C LEU A 114 11.91 -6.51 20.55
N CYS A 115 11.34 -7.58 21.09
CA CYS A 115 12.12 -8.77 21.48
C CYS A 115 12.90 -9.37 20.31
N LEU A 116 12.37 -9.29 19.08
CA LEU A 116 13.06 -9.77 17.88
C LEU A 116 14.06 -8.75 17.31
N THR A 117 14.01 -7.52 17.79
CA THR A 117 14.81 -6.38 17.31
C THR A 117 16.12 -6.26 18.10
N PRO A 118 17.28 -6.09 17.45
CA PRO A 118 18.55 -6.00 18.17
C PRO A 118 18.70 -4.65 18.86
N PHE A 119 18.83 -4.70 20.18
CA PHE A 119 19.31 -3.59 21.01
C PHE A 119 20.82 -3.73 21.14
N VAL A 120 21.54 -2.66 20.82
CA VAL A 120 23.00 -2.63 20.80
C VAL A 120 23.46 -1.75 21.95
N ALA A 121 24.33 -2.30 22.80
CA ALA A 121 25.01 -1.54 23.84
C ALA A 121 26.34 -1.01 23.28
N ASP A 122 26.48 0.31 23.27
CA ASP A 122 27.73 1.01 22.95
C ASP A 122 28.24 1.79 24.16
N ALA A 123 29.56 1.84 24.33
CA ALA A 123 30.18 2.46 25.49
C ALA A 123 29.99 3.99 25.54
N THR A 124 29.75 4.63 24.40
CA THR A 124 29.59 6.08 24.27
C THR A 124 28.13 6.48 24.14
N LEU A 125 27.35 5.73 23.35
CA LEU A 125 25.96 6.04 23.02
C LEU A 125 24.95 5.41 24.00
N GLY A 126 25.37 4.45 24.83
CA GLY A 126 24.48 3.66 25.67
C GLY A 126 23.78 2.56 24.88
N GLU A 127 22.61 2.13 25.35
CA GLU A 127 21.77 1.16 24.64
C GLU A 127 20.93 1.88 23.57
N TYR A 128 21.02 1.44 22.33
CA TYR A 128 20.24 1.99 21.21
C TYR A 128 19.73 0.90 20.27
N VAL A 129 18.76 1.28 19.46
CA VAL A 129 18.25 0.49 18.34
C VAL A 129 18.45 1.29 17.06
N THR A 130 18.95 0.67 16.01
CA THR A 130 19.08 1.34 14.71
C THR A 130 17.69 1.50 14.09
N THR A 131 17.40 2.68 13.54
CA THR A 131 16.12 2.95 12.85
C THR A 131 15.89 2.04 11.64
N TYR A 132 16.95 1.41 11.12
CA TYR A 132 16.85 0.32 10.15
C TYR A 132 15.86 -0.76 10.60
N TYR A 133 15.96 -1.21 11.86
CA TYR A 133 15.07 -2.25 12.40
C TYR A 133 13.70 -1.73 12.84
N LEU A 134 13.46 -0.41 12.85
CA LEU A 134 12.16 0.17 13.18
C LEU A 134 11.39 0.68 11.95
N GLY A 135 12.11 0.90 10.85
CA GLY A 135 11.60 1.36 9.56
C GLY A 135 11.25 0.21 8.62
N ALA A 136 11.29 0.49 7.33
CA ALA A 136 10.76 -0.40 6.30
C ALA A 136 11.42 -1.79 6.19
N ALA A 137 12.69 -1.92 6.55
CA ALA A 137 13.40 -3.21 6.48
C ALA A 137 12.78 -4.25 7.43
N ALA A 138 12.11 -3.81 8.49
CA ALA A 138 11.52 -4.69 9.47
C ALA A 138 10.05 -5.04 9.23
N MET A 139 9.40 -4.53 8.17
CA MET A 139 7.93 -4.59 8.03
C MET A 139 7.39 -6.02 8.02
N PHE A 140 8.05 -6.96 7.34
CA PHE A 140 7.61 -8.35 7.30
C PHE A 140 7.70 -9.00 8.68
N THR A 141 8.82 -8.81 9.38
CA THR A 141 9.00 -9.24 10.77
C THR A 141 7.95 -8.62 11.69
N GLY A 142 7.63 -7.33 11.47
CA GLY A 142 6.58 -6.62 12.19
C GLY A 142 5.20 -7.23 11.99
N PHE A 143 4.79 -7.51 10.75
CA PHE A 143 3.50 -8.15 10.50
C PHE A 143 3.44 -9.57 11.07
N ILE A 144 4.49 -10.37 10.92
CA ILE A 144 4.55 -11.70 11.52
C ILE A 144 4.40 -11.58 13.04
N SER A 145 5.15 -10.67 13.67
CA SER A 145 5.05 -10.42 15.11
C SER A 145 3.65 -10.00 15.53
N ALA A 146 3.03 -9.06 14.81
CA ALA A 146 1.69 -8.57 15.11
C ALA A 146 0.63 -9.67 15.04
N LEU A 147 0.63 -10.48 13.97
CA LEU A 147 -0.36 -11.53 13.80
C LEU A 147 -0.13 -12.69 14.79
N VAL A 148 1.11 -13.17 14.92
CA VAL A 148 1.45 -14.31 15.78
C VAL A 148 1.26 -13.97 17.25
N SER A 149 1.66 -12.78 17.70
CA SER A 149 1.47 -12.36 19.09
C SER A 149 0.00 -12.27 19.47
N VAL A 150 -0.87 -11.74 18.61
CA VAL A 150 -2.33 -11.69 18.86
C VAL A 150 -2.93 -13.08 18.91
N GLU A 151 -2.56 -13.98 17.98
CA GLU A 151 -3.06 -15.36 18.00
C GLU A 151 -2.61 -16.13 19.24
N LEU A 152 -1.33 -15.98 19.61
CA LEU A 152 -0.77 -16.63 20.79
C LEU A 152 -1.42 -16.09 22.07
N PHE A 153 -1.54 -14.77 22.19
CA PHE A 153 -2.23 -14.13 23.31
C PHE A 153 -3.69 -14.60 23.39
N ARG A 154 -4.41 -14.64 22.28
CA ARG A 154 -5.80 -15.13 22.21
C ARG A 154 -5.91 -16.59 22.64
N PHE A 155 -5.01 -17.43 22.15
CA PHE A 155 -4.96 -18.84 22.48
C PHE A 155 -4.74 -19.04 23.99
N LEU A 156 -3.77 -18.33 24.57
CA LEU A 156 -3.47 -18.38 25.99
C LEU A 156 -4.63 -17.84 26.86
N MET A 157 -5.32 -16.80 26.41
CA MET A 157 -6.56 -16.30 27.04
C MET A 157 -7.70 -17.33 27.05
N GLY A 158 -7.65 -18.37 26.20
CA GLY A 158 -8.63 -19.46 26.22
C GLY A 158 -8.51 -20.37 27.46
N PHE A 159 -7.35 -20.39 28.12
CA PHE A 159 -7.12 -21.23 29.29
C PHE A 159 -7.52 -20.49 30.57
N LYS A 160 -8.67 -20.87 31.15
CA LYS A 160 -9.18 -20.27 32.39
C LYS A 160 -8.19 -20.30 33.56
N ALA A 161 -7.29 -21.27 33.59
CA ALA A 161 -6.24 -21.40 34.61
C ALA A 161 -5.17 -20.28 34.52
N LEU A 162 -5.01 -19.65 33.36
CA LEU A 162 -4.07 -18.54 33.15
C LEU A 162 -4.72 -17.17 33.43
N ILE A 163 -6.04 -17.12 33.68
CA ILE A 163 -6.75 -15.88 33.93
C ILE A 163 -6.80 -15.64 35.44
N ILE A 164 -6.16 -14.56 35.89
CA ILE A 164 -6.32 -14.07 37.25
C ILE A 164 -7.72 -13.45 37.34
N LYS A 165 -8.55 -13.84 38.31
CA LYS A 165 -9.89 -13.26 38.47
C LYS A 165 -9.86 -12.16 39.51
N MET A 166 -10.12 -10.92 39.09
CA MET A 166 -10.28 -9.81 40.03
C MET A 166 -11.69 -9.77 40.64
N PRO A 167 -11.83 -9.37 41.92
CA PRO A 167 -13.13 -9.10 42.54
C PRO A 167 -13.90 -8.00 41.80
N ASP A 168 -15.23 -8.00 41.95
CA ASP A 168 -16.13 -6.99 41.33
C ASP A 168 -15.87 -5.56 41.81
N SER A 169 -15.20 -5.39 42.96
CA SER A 169 -14.79 -4.08 43.48
C SER A 169 -13.66 -3.42 42.69
N VAL A 170 -13.01 -4.14 41.78
CA VAL A 170 -11.87 -3.63 41.00
C VAL A 170 -12.37 -2.95 39.71
N PRO A 171 -11.94 -1.70 39.42
CA PRO A 171 -12.29 -1.03 38.19
C PRO A 171 -12.00 -1.86 36.93
N THR A 172 -12.92 -1.85 35.97
CA THR A 172 -12.91 -2.75 34.80
C THR A 172 -11.64 -2.66 33.94
N GLY A 173 -10.98 -1.49 33.87
CA GLY A 173 -9.71 -1.34 33.16
C GLY A 173 -8.53 -2.04 33.87
N ILE A 174 -8.48 -1.94 35.21
CA ILE A 174 -7.46 -2.60 36.03
C ILE A 174 -7.70 -4.11 36.02
N ALA A 175 -8.95 -4.53 36.15
CA ALA A 175 -9.33 -5.94 36.07
C ALA A 175 -8.90 -6.57 34.75
N ARG A 176 -9.20 -5.94 33.61
CA ARG A 176 -8.74 -6.43 32.29
C ARG A 176 -7.23 -6.61 32.20
N SER A 177 -6.47 -5.63 32.67
CA SER A 177 -5.00 -5.67 32.62
C SER A 177 -4.43 -6.82 33.46
N LEU A 178 -4.92 -6.99 34.70
CA LEU A 178 -4.46 -8.06 35.59
C LEU A 178 -4.92 -9.45 35.15
N ASN A 179 -6.16 -9.56 34.63
CA ASN A 179 -6.68 -10.82 34.12
C ASN A 179 -5.83 -11.38 32.96
N SER A 180 -5.22 -10.50 32.16
CA SER A 180 -4.43 -10.87 30.98
C SER A 180 -2.91 -10.99 31.24
N ILE A 181 -2.43 -10.74 32.45
CA ILE A 181 -0.99 -10.62 32.73
C ILE A 181 -0.20 -11.90 32.40
N VAL A 182 -0.72 -13.08 32.75
CA VAL A 182 -0.04 -14.35 32.51
C VAL A 182 -0.03 -14.71 31.02
N PRO A 183 -1.16 -14.63 30.27
CA PRO A 183 -1.15 -14.78 28.82
C PRO A 183 -0.21 -13.81 28.10
N VAL A 184 -0.14 -12.55 28.52
CA VAL A 184 0.78 -11.55 27.96
C VAL A 184 2.23 -11.96 28.25
N ALA A 185 2.57 -12.27 29.50
CA ALA A 185 3.92 -12.66 29.88
C ALA A 185 4.42 -13.89 29.09
N LEU A 186 3.59 -14.92 28.96
CA LEU A 186 3.92 -16.11 28.18
C LEU A 186 4.12 -15.80 26.70
N THR A 187 3.29 -14.92 26.13
CA THR A 187 3.44 -14.47 24.74
C THR A 187 4.80 -13.80 24.52
N VAL A 188 5.18 -12.87 25.41
CA VAL A 188 6.47 -12.16 25.34
C VAL A 188 7.64 -13.12 25.55
N ILE A 189 7.55 -14.04 26.52
CA ILE A 189 8.60 -15.05 26.78
C ILE A 189 8.85 -15.91 25.55
N ILE A 190 7.80 -16.34 24.83
CA ILE A 190 7.95 -17.14 23.61
C ILE A 190 8.73 -16.39 22.53
N PHE A 191 8.45 -15.09 22.35
CA PHE A 191 9.21 -14.25 21.41
C PHE A 191 10.66 -14.01 21.88
N GLY A 192 10.89 -13.84 23.18
CA GLY A 192 12.24 -13.76 23.75
C GLY A 192 13.05 -15.03 23.54
N ILE A 193 12.43 -16.21 23.70
CA ILE A 193 13.08 -17.49 23.41
C ILE A 193 13.39 -17.61 21.91
N ALA A 194 12.45 -17.22 21.04
CA ALA A 194 12.67 -17.22 19.60
C ALA A 194 13.89 -16.36 19.21
N ARG A 195 14.04 -15.20 19.84
CA ARG A 195 15.21 -14.33 19.66
C ARG A 195 16.52 -15.02 20.05
N ILE A 196 16.57 -15.64 21.24
CA ILE A 196 17.77 -16.35 21.74
C ILE A 196 18.18 -17.46 20.76
N ILE A 197 17.21 -18.21 20.24
CA ILE A 197 17.46 -19.27 19.27
C ILE A 197 18.05 -18.69 17.97
N THR A 198 17.49 -17.59 17.46
CA THR A 198 17.95 -16.99 16.19
C THR A 198 19.32 -16.35 16.32
N ASP A 199 19.62 -15.72 17.46
CA ASP A 199 20.96 -15.16 17.72
C ASP A 199 22.02 -16.28 17.77
N ALA A 200 21.68 -17.44 18.34
CA ALA A 200 22.56 -18.61 18.33
C ALA A 200 22.81 -19.17 16.92
N LEU A 201 21.93 -18.88 15.95
CA LEU A 201 22.11 -19.22 14.53
C LEU A 201 22.95 -18.17 13.77
N GLY A 202 23.38 -17.09 14.43
CA GLY A 202 24.35 -16.13 13.91
C GLY A 202 23.78 -14.88 13.24
N ALA A 203 22.45 -14.70 13.22
CA ALA A 203 21.83 -13.49 12.68
C ALA A 203 20.50 -13.16 13.40
N PRO A 204 20.20 -11.87 13.63
CA PRO A 204 18.89 -11.45 14.13
C PRO A 204 17.78 -12.00 13.23
N LEU A 205 16.67 -12.46 13.82
CA LEU A 205 15.52 -12.98 13.06
C LEU A 205 15.01 -11.98 12.01
N ASN A 206 15.12 -10.68 12.30
CA ASN A 206 14.77 -9.64 11.36
C ASN A 206 15.57 -9.74 10.05
N ASP A 207 16.89 -9.91 10.15
CA ASP A 207 17.78 -10.02 9.00
C ASP A 207 17.53 -11.32 8.22
N LEU A 208 17.24 -12.42 8.92
CA LEU A 208 16.85 -13.68 8.29
C LEU A 208 15.56 -13.54 7.49
N ILE A 209 14.52 -12.94 8.08
CA ILE A 209 13.24 -12.67 7.39
C ILE A 209 13.47 -11.70 6.22
N PHE A 210 14.27 -10.65 6.42
CA PHE A 210 14.55 -9.68 5.37
C PHE A 210 15.25 -10.33 4.17
N ASN A 211 16.28 -11.13 4.40
CA ASN A 211 17.09 -11.73 3.35
C ASN A 211 16.40 -12.93 2.68
N TRP A 212 15.69 -13.77 3.44
CA TRP A 212 15.14 -15.02 2.90
C TRP A 212 13.68 -14.91 2.46
N ILE A 213 12.93 -13.91 2.96
CA ILE A 213 11.51 -13.75 2.65
C ILE A 213 11.27 -12.41 1.95
N GLN A 214 11.57 -11.29 2.62
CA GLN A 214 11.19 -9.97 2.10
C GLN A 214 11.89 -9.65 0.78
N THR A 215 13.21 -9.85 0.68
CA THR A 215 13.99 -9.53 -0.53
C THR A 215 13.60 -10.40 -1.73
N PRO A 216 13.57 -11.75 -1.65
CA PRO A 216 13.14 -12.57 -2.78
C PRO A 216 11.71 -12.28 -3.22
N PHE A 217 10.81 -12.05 -2.26
CA PHE A 217 9.42 -11.74 -2.57
C PHE A 217 9.27 -10.36 -3.22
N THR A 218 10.00 -9.36 -2.76
CA THR A 218 10.09 -8.03 -3.40
C THR A 218 10.58 -8.13 -4.84
N ASN A 219 11.61 -8.94 -5.08
CA ASN A 219 12.17 -9.17 -6.41
C ASN A 219 11.15 -9.84 -7.35
N ILE A 220 10.39 -10.83 -6.86
CA ILE A 220 9.34 -11.48 -7.65
C ILE A 220 8.23 -10.49 -7.98
N VAL A 221 7.71 -9.79 -6.98
CA VAL A 221 6.58 -8.85 -7.14
C VAL A 221 6.95 -7.67 -8.05
N SER A 222 8.18 -7.19 -7.96
CA SER A 222 8.67 -6.05 -8.75
C SER A 222 9.26 -6.45 -10.11
N SER A 223 9.37 -7.75 -10.40
CA SER A 223 9.87 -8.24 -11.70
C SER A 223 8.87 -7.93 -12.82
N PRO A 224 9.31 -7.76 -14.08
CA PRO A 224 8.40 -7.54 -15.21
C PRO A 224 7.31 -8.61 -15.34
N ILE A 225 7.66 -9.88 -15.15
CA ILE A 225 6.71 -11.01 -15.18
C ILE A 225 5.75 -10.94 -13.99
N GLY A 226 6.28 -10.64 -12.79
CA GLY A 226 5.48 -10.46 -11.59
C GLY A 226 4.43 -9.39 -11.74
N LEU A 227 4.81 -8.21 -12.23
CA LEU A 227 3.90 -7.11 -12.51
C LEU A 227 2.80 -7.52 -13.49
N VAL A 228 3.15 -8.20 -14.59
CA VAL A 228 2.17 -8.67 -15.57
C VAL A 228 1.17 -9.63 -14.94
N VAL A 229 1.64 -10.65 -14.23
CA VAL A 229 0.76 -11.66 -13.62
C VAL A 229 -0.11 -11.06 -12.54
N ILE A 230 0.48 -10.27 -11.63
CA ILE A 230 -0.22 -9.66 -10.51
C ILE A 230 -1.30 -8.70 -11.00
N TYR A 231 -0.96 -7.76 -11.88
CA TYR A 231 -1.91 -6.74 -12.32
C TYR A 231 -2.92 -7.26 -13.35
N ALA A 232 -2.60 -8.30 -14.12
CA ALA A 232 -3.60 -9.01 -14.91
C ALA A 232 -4.64 -9.69 -14.00
N LEU A 233 -4.21 -10.38 -12.93
CA LEU A 233 -5.12 -10.99 -11.97
C LEU A 233 -5.90 -9.95 -11.17
N TYR A 234 -5.26 -8.85 -10.76
CA TYR A 234 -5.91 -7.73 -10.10
C TYR A 234 -7.06 -7.19 -10.95
N MET A 235 -6.80 -6.89 -12.22
CA MET A 235 -7.83 -6.37 -13.12
C MET A 235 -8.89 -7.42 -13.41
N LEU A 236 -8.51 -8.68 -13.62
CA LEU A 236 -9.48 -9.75 -13.88
C LEU A 236 -10.46 -9.96 -12.71
N ILE A 237 -9.94 -10.02 -11.48
CA ILE A 237 -10.77 -10.22 -10.28
C ILE A 237 -11.68 -9.01 -10.04
N TRP A 238 -11.20 -7.78 -10.31
CA TRP A 238 -12.05 -6.59 -10.25
C TRP A 238 -13.11 -6.57 -11.36
N GLY A 239 -12.75 -7.07 -12.54
CA GLY A 239 -13.66 -7.33 -13.64
C GLY A 239 -14.77 -8.31 -13.26
N PHE A 240 -14.52 -9.23 -12.34
CA PHE A 240 -15.53 -10.12 -11.76
C PHE A 240 -16.28 -9.51 -10.55
N GLY A 241 -16.09 -8.23 -10.26
CA GLY A 241 -16.82 -7.51 -9.21
C GLY A 241 -16.28 -7.69 -7.79
N ILE A 242 -15.15 -8.38 -7.60
CA ILE A 242 -14.48 -8.47 -6.30
C ILE A 242 -13.40 -7.40 -6.20
N HIS A 243 -13.52 -6.51 -5.21
CA HIS A 243 -12.59 -5.40 -5.01
C HIS A 243 -11.17 -5.89 -4.72
N SER A 244 -10.36 -5.94 -5.78
CA SER A 244 -9.05 -6.60 -5.78
C SER A 244 -8.05 -5.96 -4.81
N ALA A 245 -8.19 -4.67 -4.54
CA ALA A 245 -7.39 -4.00 -3.49
C ALA A 245 -7.48 -4.72 -2.14
N TYR A 246 -8.63 -5.30 -1.77
CA TYR A 246 -8.78 -6.01 -0.50
C TYR A 246 -7.99 -7.32 -0.41
N ILE A 247 -7.57 -7.85 -1.56
CA ILE A 247 -6.77 -9.07 -1.65
C ILE A 247 -5.28 -8.71 -1.80
N PHE A 248 -4.97 -7.82 -2.74
CA PHE A 248 -3.60 -7.56 -3.15
C PHE A 248 -2.91 -6.52 -2.28
N ASN A 249 -3.55 -5.39 -1.94
CA ASN A 249 -2.88 -4.31 -1.23
C ASN A 249 -2.27 -4.72 0.12
N PRO A 250 -2.89 -5.58 0.94
CA PRO A 250 -2.29 -6.00 2.22
C PRO A 250 -0.99 -6.78 2.04
N ILE A 251 -0.77 -7.34 0.86
CA ILE A 251 0.44 -8.07 0.49
C ILE A 251 1.45 -7.13 -0.17
N LEU A 252 0.98 -6.29 -1.09
CA LEU A 252 1.83 -5.51 -1.99
C LEU A 252 2.24 -4.15 -1.43
N GLU A 253 1.36 -3.44 -0.72
CA GLU A 253 1.66 -2.10 -0.21
C GLU A 253 2.87 -2.07 0.72
N PRO A 254 3.05 -3.04 1.65
CA PRO A 254 4.27 -3.10 2.45
C PRO A 254 5.56 -3.11 1.64
N ILE A 255 5.57 -3.88 0.56
CA ILE A 255 6.72 -4.06 -0.32
C ILE A 255 7.01 -2.74 -1.03
N TYR A 256 5.99 -2.15 -1.65
CA TYR A 256 6.13 -0.92 -2.42
C TYR A 256 6.45 0.30 -1.57
N LEU A 257 6.01 0.31 -0.30
CA LEU A 257 6.35 1.34 0.66
C LEU A 257 7.78 1.19 1.18
N ALA A 258 8.28 -0.04 1.30
CA ALA A 258 9.68 -0.27 1.57
C ALA A 258 10.57 0.22 0.42
N SER A 259 10.19 -0.08 -0.83
CA SER A 259 10.83 0.49 -2.02
C SER A 259 10.81 2.02 -2.03
N LEU A 260 9.68 2.64 -1.68
CA LEU A 260 9.57 4.09 -1.58
C LEU A 260 10.52 4.67 -0.52
N THR A 261 10.57 4.05 0.65
CA THR A 261 11.43 4.48 1.76
C THR A 261 12.91 4.37 1.38
N ALA A 262 13.30 3.33 0.64
CA ALA A 262 14.65 3.18 0.11
C ALA A 262 15.01 4.33 -0.85
N ASN A 263 14.10 4.74 -1.74
CA ASN A 263 14.32 5.89 -2.61
C ASN A 263 14.44 7.21 -1.83
N VAL A 264 13.59 7.42 -0.81
CA VAL A 264 13.69 8.59 0.07
C VAL A 264 15.06 8.67 0.75
N GLN A 265 15.56 7.54 1.26
CA GLN A 265 16.88 7.46 1.89
C GLN A 265 18.01 7.72 0.90
N ALA A 266 17.96 7.14 -0.30
CA ALA A 266 18.95 7.36 -1.33
C ALA A 266 19.04 8.86 -1.70
N ILE A 267 17.89 9.47 -2.02
CA ILE A 267 17.82 10.87 -2.44
C ILE A 267 18.27 11.81 -1.32
N SER A 268 17.81 11.59 -0.07
CA SER A 268 18.24 12.42 1.07
C SER A 268 19.73 12.29 1.40
N SER A 269 20.38 11.20 0.96
CA SER A 269 21.81 10.98 1.12
C SER A 269 22.63 11.40 -0.12
N GLY A 270 21.99 11.98 -1.15
CA GLY A 270 22.65 12.33 -2.42
C GLY A 270 23.06 11.13 -3.27
N VAL A 271 22.45 9.96 -3.06
CA VAL A 271 22.69 8.72 -3.80
C VAL A 271 21.54 8.48 -4.79
N GLU A 272 21.85 7.90 -5.94
CA GLU A 272 20.85 7.58 -6.95
C GLU A 272 19.86 6.51 -6.44
N PRO A 273 18.54 6.76 -6.51
CA PRO A 273 17.52 5.76 -6.17
C PRO A 273 17.49 4.61 -7.18
N ALA A 274 17.10 3.41 -6.74
CA ALA A 274 17.11 2.21 -7.58
C ALA A 274 15.73 1.55 -7.73
N ALA A 275 14.79 1.82 -6.83
CA ALA A 275 13.51 1.11 -6.82
C ALA A 275 12.51 1.81 -7.75
N ILE A 276 12.27 1.23 -8.94
CA ILE A 276 11.29 1.75 -9.90
C ILE A 276 9.87 1.57 -9.36
N ILE A 277 9.56 0.37 -8.86
CA ILE A 277 8.20 0.02 -8.44
C ILE A 277 7.99 0.42 -6.98
N THR A 278 7.27 1.53 -6.82
CA THR A 278 6.80 2.04 -5.53
C THR A 278 5.27 2.22 -5.57
N LYS A 279 4.66 2.52 -4.42
CA LYS A 279 3.22 2.78 -4.36
C LYS A 279 2.80 3.98 -5.23
N PRO A 280 3.41 5.17 -5.11
CA PRO A 280 3.03 6.31 -5.94
C PRO A 280 3.42 6.14 -7.41
N PHE A 281 4.42 5.31 -7.75
CA PHE A 281 4.67 4.93 -9.15
C PHE A 281 3.45 4.24 -9.76
N LEU A 282 2.91 3.22 -9.08
CA LEU A 282 1.74 2.49 -9.56
C LEU A 282 0.51 3.40 -9.69
N ASP A 283 0.27 4.26 -8.71
CA ASP A 283 -0.82 5.23 -8.74
C ASP A 283 -0.67 6.20 -9.91
N SER A 284 0.56 6.52 -10.28
CA SER A 284 0.89 7.45 -11.36
C SER A 284 0.74 6.86 -12.75
N VAL A 285 0.93 5.54 -12.92
CA VAL A 285 1.04 4.92 -14.27
C VAL A 285 0.02 3.82 -14.55
N ALA A 286 -0.58 3.21 -13.53
CA ALA A 286 -1.39 1.99 -13.67
C ALA A 286 -2.83 2.11 -13.15
N PHE A 287 -3.15 3.20 -12.44
CA PHE A 287 -4.44 3.39 -11.76
C PHE A 287 -5.10 4.75 -12.09
N MET A 288 -4.96 5.23 -13.33
CA MET A 288 -5.47 6.54 -13.75
C MET A 288 -6.99 6.58 -13.86
N GLY A 289 -7.66 7.12 -12.85
CA GLY A 289 -9.11 6.98 -12.70
C GLY A 289 -9.55 5.73 -11.96
N GLY A 290 -8.62 5.10 -11.24
CA GLY A 290 -8.82 3.88 -10.47
C GLY A 290 -8.41 2.63 -11.25
N ALA A 291 -8.82 1.47 -10.75
CA ALA A 291 -8.47 0.18 -11.34
C ALA A 291 -8.88 0.12 -12.81
N GLY A 292 -7.92 -0.15 -13.69
CA GLY A 292 -8.19 -0.28 -15.13
C GLY A 292 -8.07 1.00 -15.92
N ASN A 293 -7.52 2.06 -15.34
CA ASN A 293 -7.43 3.37 -15.98
C ASN A 293 -8.81 3.93 -16.41
N MET A 294 -9.82 3.87 -15.54
CA MET A 294 -11.21 4.19 -15.92
C MET A 294 -11.44 5.63 -16.38
N LEU A 295 -10.54 6.56 -16.06
CA LEU A 295 -10.58 7.90 -16.65
C LEU A 295 -10.44 7.83 -18.18
N ALA A 296 -9.59 6.92 -18.68
CA ALA A 296 -9.43 6.69 -20.10
C ALA A 296 -10.70 6.14 -20.77
N LEU A 297 -11.43 5.25 -20.09
CA LEU A 297 -12.73 4.76 -20.58
C LEU A 297 -13.75 5.90 -20.68
N VAL A 298 -13.85 6.76 -19.66
CA VAL A 298 -14.76 7.92 -19.67
C VAL A 298 -14.45 8.85 -20.84
N LEU A 299 -13.17 9.18 -21.02
CA LEU A 299 -12.74 10.05 -22.11
C LEU A 299 -12.99 9.39 -23.48
N ALA A 300 -12.74 8.09 -23.62
CA ALA A 300 -13.08 7.36 -24.84
C ALA A 300 -14.60 7.42 -25.14
N ILE A 301 -15.46 7.26 -24.14
CA ILE A 301 -16.92 7.40 -24.29
C ILE A 301 -17.28 8.80 -24.78
N PHE A 302 -16.70 9.86 -24.20
CA PHE A 302 -16.97 11.22 -24.65
C PHE A 302 -16.55 11.47 -26.10
N ILE A 303 -15.44 10.88 -26.54
CA ILE A 303 -14.89 11.03 -27.90
C ILE A 303 -15.73 10.26 -28.94
N VAL A 304 -16.03 8.97 -28.70
CA VAL A 304 -16.58 8.09 -29.76
C VAL A 304 -18.00 7.57 -29.52
N SER A 305 -18.53 7.62 -28.29
CA SER A 305 -19.87 7.13 -28.01
C SER A 305 -20.96 8.16 -28.31
N ARG A 306 -22.02 7.71 -28.99
CA ARG A 306 -23.25 8.47 -29.26
C ARG A 306 -24.43 8.02 -28.40
N ARG A 307 -24.26 6.95 -27.60
CA ARG A 307 -25.29 6.37 -26.74
C ARG A 307 -25.57 7.25 -25.54
N GLU A 308 -26.84 7.59 -25.30
CA GLU A 308 -27.23 8.51 -24.22
C GLU A 308 -27.01 7.90 -22.82
N ASP A 309 -27.29 6.62 -22.65
CA ASP A 309 -27.07 5.87 -21.40
C ASP A 309 -25.59 5.88 -21.00
N TYR A 310 -24.69 5.50 -21.93
CA TYR A 310 -23.24 5.51 -21.70
C TYR A 310 -22.71 6.91 -21.39
N ARG A 311 -23.13 7.92 -22.17
CA ARG A 311 -22.69 9.31 -21.95
C ARG A 311 -23.20 9.86 -20.62
N THR A 312 -24.39 9.48 -20.17
CA THR A 312 -24.96 9.90 -18.88
C THR A 312 -24.13 9.34 -17.74
N ILE A 313 -23.86 8.03 -17.75
CA ILE A 313 -23.01 7.40 -16.73
C ILE A 313 -21.59 7.97 -16.77
N ALA A 314 -21.01 8.17 -17.95
CA ALA A 314 -19.68 8.77 -18.09
C ALA A 314 -19.60 10.18 -17.49
N LYS A 315 -20.64 11.02 -17.63
CA LYS A 315 -20.72 12.33 -16.95
C LYS A 315 -20.75 12.21 -15.44
N LEU A 316 -21.54 11.27 -14.90
CA LEU A 316 -21.64 11.03 -13.46
C LEU A 316 -20.34 10.48 -12.88
N GLY A 317 -19.66 9.59 -13.61
CA GLY A 317 -18.41 8.97 -13.20
C GLY A 317 -17.14 9.76 -13.48
N PHE A 318 -17.20 10.82 -14.31
CA PHE A 318 -16.02 11.62 -14.68
C PHE A 318 -15.34 12.28 -13.48
N VAL A 319 -16.11 12.95 -12.62
CA VAL A 319 -15.54 13.64 -11.45
C VAL A 319 -14.92 12.64 -10.46
N PRO A 320 -15.60 11.55 -10.05
CA PRO A 320 -14.96 10.49 -9.27
C PRO A 320 -13.68 9.94 -9.92
N ALA A 321 -13.69 9.71 -11.23
CA ALA A 321 -12.51 9.22 -11.95
C ALA A 321 -11.36 10.23 -12.01
N LEU A 322 -11.62 11.55 -11.95
CA LEU A 322 -10.52 12.51 -11.80
C LEU A 322 -9.77 12.35 -10.46
N PHE A 323 -10.39 11.73 -9.47
CA PHE A 323 -9.79 11.43 -8.16
C PHE A 323 -9.58 9.92 -7.95
N ASN A 324 -9.41 9.18 -9.05
CA ASN A 324 -9.10 7.75 -9.07
C ASN A 324 -10.17 6.82 -8.46
N ILE A 325 -11.40 7.31 -8.31
CA ILE A 325 -12.55 6.53 -7.83
C ILE A 325 -13.26 5.94 -9.05
N SER A 326 -13.22 4.61 -9.17
CA SER A 326 -13.68 3.88 -10.37
C SER A 326 -15.07 3.27 -10.21
N GLU A 327 -15.58 3.14 -8.98
CA GLU A 327 -16.78 2.39 -8.63
C GLU A 327 -18.03 2.88 -9.36
N PRO A 328 -18.30 4.21 -9.49
CA PRO A 328 -19.44 4.68 -10.27
C PRO A 328 -19.41 4.21 -11.73
N LEU A 329 -18.22 4.00 -12.30
CA LEU A 329 -18.05 3.53 -13.67
C LEU A 329 -18.10 2.00 -13.75
N MET A 330 -17.45 1.31 -12.80
CA MET A 330 -17.46 -0.16 -12.74
C MET A 330 -18.88 -0.72 -12.65
N PHE A 331 -19.74 -0.08 -11.85
CA PHE A 331 -21.11 -0.52 -11.62
C PHE A 331 -22.15 0.22 -12.47
N GLY A 332 -21.89 1.48 -12.81
CA GLY A 332 -22.81 2.27 -13.65
C GLY A 332 -22.72 1.89 -15.13
N LEU A 333 -21.53 1.51 -15.62
CA LEU A 333 -21.37 0.87 -16.92
C LEU A 333 -21.34 -0.64 -16.71
N PRO A 334 -21.71 -1.45 -17.71
CA PRO A 334 -21.56 -2.90 -17.63
C PRO A 334 -20.08 -3.27 -17.81
N VAL A 335 -19.18 -2.82 -16.93
CA VAL A 335 -17.76 -3.22 -16.92
C VAL A 335 -17.60 -4.52 -16.15
N VAL A 336 -18.22 -4.60 -14.98
CA VAL A 336 -18.27 -5.84 -14.19
C VAL A 336 -18.95 -6.95 -15.00
N MET A 337 -18.32 -8.13 -15.00
CA MET A 337 -18.70 -9.31 -15.77
C MET A 337 -18.72 -9.14 -17.29
N ASN A 338 -18.21 -8.03 -17.83
CA ASN A 338 -18.19 -7.80 -19.27
C ASN A 338 -16.80 -8.11 -19.85
N PRO A 339 -16.62 -9.25 -20.55
CA PRO A 339 -15.33 -9.62 -21.12
C PRO A 339 -14.81 -8.60 -22.15
N ILE A 340 -15.69 -7.84 -22.83
CA ILE A 340 -15.28 -6.83 -23.80
C ILE A 340 -14.55 -5.69 -23.10
N LEU A 341 -15.01 -5.23 -21.94
CA LEU A 341 -14.40 -4.12 -21.21
C LEU A 341 -13.30 -4.56 -20.23
N ILE A 342 -13.28 -5.83 -19.81
CA ILE A 342 -12.19 -6.38 -18.99
C ILE A 342 -10.86 -6.45 -19.78
N ILE A 343 -10.90 -6.72 -21.08
CA ILE A 343 -9.70 -6.77 -21.92
C ILE A 343 -8.94 -5.42 -21.94
N PRO A 344 -9.53 -4.27 -22.34
CA PRO A 344 -8.84 -3.00 -22.33
C PRO A 344 -8.46 -2.54 -20.91
N MET A 345 -9.19 -3.01 -19.88
CA MET A 345 -8.84 -2.77 -18.48
C MET A 345 -7.48 -3.39 -18.12
N ILE A 346 -7.27 -4.66 -18.47
CA ILE A 346 -6.00 -5.35 -18.28
C ILE A 346 -4.91 -4.70 -19.15
N VAL A 347 -5.19 -4.54 -20.45
CA VAL A 347 -4.19 -4.08 -21.43
C VAL A 347 -3.72 -2.66 -21.12
N SER A 348 -4.62 -1.71 -20.83
CA SER A 348 -4.23 -0.34 -20.51
C SER A 348 -3.39 -0.24 -19.24
N THR A 349 -3.73 -1.02 -18.20
CA THR A 349 -2.95 -1.12 -16.96
C THR A 349 -1.53 -1.62 -17.25
N LEU A 350 -1.39 -2.72 -18.00
CA LEU A 350 -0.09 -3.31 -18.32
C LEU A 350 0.75 -2.42 -19.24
N VAL A 351 0.12 -1.72 -20.19
CA VAL A 351 0.80 -0.75 -21.06
C VAL A 351 1.34 0.42 -20.22
N GLY A 352 0.53 0.94 -19.29
CA GLY A 352 0.99 1.99 -18.37
C GLY A 352 2.17 1.55 -17.51
N LEU A 353 2.11 0.36 -16.91
CA LEU A 353 3.22 -0.22 -16.15
C LEU A 353 4.49 -0.39 -17.00
N GLY A 354 4.35 -0.91 -18.22
CA GLY A 354 5.47 -1.12 -19.14
C GLY A 354 6.13 0.18 -19.56
N ILE A 355 5.34 1.18 -19.97
CA ILE A 355 5.85 2.50 -20.37
C ILE A 355 6.49 3.22 -19.19
N GLY A 356 5.83 3.27 -18.03
CA GLY A 356 6.38 3.90 -16.84
C GLY A 356 7.71 3.27 -16.42
N SER A 357 7.77 1.93 -16.38
CA SER A 357 8.99 1.23 -15.96
C SER A 357 10.14 1.46 -16.93
N LEU A 358 9.85 1.41 -18.24
CA LEU A 358 10.85 1.69 -19.27
C LEU A 358 11.32 3.15 -19.19
N ALA A 359 10.40 4.10 -19.12
CA ALA A 359 10.71 5.53 -19.02
C ALA A 359 11.57 5.84 -17.79
N THR A 360 11.30 5.21 -16.64
CA THR A 360 12.15 5.35 -15.45
C THR A 360 13.53 4.72 -15.65
N SER A 361 13.60 3.52 -16.21
CA SER A 361 14.87 2.82 -16.43
C SER A 361 15.84 3.54 -17.39
N ILE A 362 15.31 4.31 -18.35
CA ILE A 362 16.12 5.08 -19.32
C ILE A 362 16.28 6.56 -18.91
N GLY A 363 15.79 6.94 -17.72
CA GLY A 363 15.95 8.30 -17.16
C GLY A 363 15.02 9.38 -17.75
N VAL A 364 13.95 9.00 -18.45
CA VAL A 364 12.94 9.96 -18.95
C VAL A 364 11.91 10.30 -17.87
N MET A 365 11.54 9.34 -17.04
CA MET A 365 10.71 9.55 -15.85
C MET A 365 11.59 9.45 -14.61
N ALA A 366 11.53 10.42 -13.71
CA ALA A 366 12.27 10.36 -12.46
C ALA A 366 11.73 9.26 -11.52
N TYR A 367 12.57 8.80 -10.59
CA TYR A 367 12.15 7.87 -9.55
C TYR A 367 11.19 8.54 -8.58
N THR A 368 10.21 7.77 -8.11
CA THR A 368 9.24 8.27 -7.13
C THR A 368 9.77 8.10 -5.71
N TYR A 369 9.55 9.14 -4.89
CA TYR A 369 9.98 9.18 -3.49
C TYR A 369 9.05 10.02 -2.61
N VAL A 370 8.04 10.68 -3.20
CA VAL A 370 6.99 11.38 -2.46
C VAL A 370 5.73 10.50 -2.45
N GLN A 371 5.23 10.10 -1.27
CA GLN A 371 3.92 9.46 -1.18
C GLN A 371 2.83 10.51 -1.40
N THR A 372 2.18 10.47 -2.57
CA THR A 372 0.96 11.22 -2.84
C THR A 372 -0.27 10.42 -2.36
N PRO A 373 -1.38 11.08 -1.98
CA PRO A 373 -2.66 10.41 -1.83
C PRO A 373 -3.05 9.70 -3.13
N TRP A 374 -3.55 8.47 -3.06
CA TRP A 374 -3.97 7.73 -4.26
C TRP A 374 -5.11 8.42 -5.01
N THR A 375 -5.81 9.37 -4.39
CA THR A 375 -6.85 10.22 -5.01
C THR A 375 -6.28 11.44 -5.76
N THR A 376 -4.96 11.62 -5.78
CA THR A 376 -4.32 12.73 -6.51
C THR A 376 -4.62 12.59 -8.00
N PRO A 377 -5.10 13.66 -8.68
CA PRO A 377 -5.46 13.57 -10.08
C PRO A 377 -4.36 12.97 -10.97
N PRO A 378 -4.72 12.14 -11.97
CA PRO A 378 -3.76 11.63 -12.95
C PRO A 378 -2.92 12.74 -13.58
N VAL A 379 -1.72 12.42 -14.05
CA VAL A 379 -0.69 13.38 -14.52
C VAL A 379 -0.07 14.19 -13.39
N LEU A 380 -0.88 14.88 -12.59
CA LEU A 380 -0.40 15.63 -11.42
C LEU A 380 0.25 14.68 -10.39
N SER A 381 -0.32 13.49 -10.20
CA SER A 381 0.26 12.47 -9.32
C SER A 381 1.71 12.14 -9.68
N ALA A 382 2.02 11.95 -10.97
CA ALA A 382 3.37 11.60 -11.43
C ALA A 382 4.38 12.74 -11.22
N PHE A 383 3.96 13.98 -11.52
CA PHE A 383 4.74 15.18 -11.27
C PHE A 383 5.07 15.34 -9.77
N LEU A 384 4.07 15.21 -8.90
CA LEU A 384 4.27 15.37 -7.45
C LEU A 384 5.06 14.20 -6.84
N ALA A 385 4.78 12.96 -7.25
CA ALA A 385 5.42 11.76 -6.72
C ALA A 385 6.94 11.71 -6.95
N THR A 386 7.41 12.42 -7.98
CA THR A 386 8.81 12.53 -8.39
C THR A 386 9.47 13.83 -7.93
N GLY A 387 8.80 14.59 -7.06
CA GLY A 387 9.35 15.84 -6.53
C GLY A 387 9.38 16.95 -7.57
N GLY A 388 8.36 17.05 -8.41
CA GLY A 388 8.17 18.17 -9.35
C GLY A 388 8.84 17.98 -10.71
N ASP A 389 9.16 16.73 -11.09
CA ASP A 389 9.71 16.46 -12.42
C ASP A 389 8.64 16.56 -13.51
N VAL A 390 8.81 17.51 -14.42
CA VAL A 390 7.85 17.80 -15.51
C VAL A 390 7.78 16.64 -16.51
N LEU A 391 8.91 15.99 -16.79
CA LEU A 391 8.94 14.87 -17.74
C LEU A 391 8.12 13.68 -17.23
N SER A 392 8.13 13.41 -15.93
CA SER A 392 7.29 12.41 -15.29
C SER A 392 5.79 12.68 -15.47
N GLY A 393 5.38 13.96 -15.36
CA GLY A 393 4.03 14.39 -15.72
C GLY A 393 3.70 14.12 -17.19
N ILE A 394 4.62 14.45 -18.10
CA ILE A 394 4.44 14.20 -19.54
C ILE A 394 4.31 12.70 -19.85
N VAL A 395 5.13 11.85 -19.22
CA VAL A 395 5.03 10.38 -19.37
C VAL A 395 3.67 9.89 -18.92
N ALA A 396 3.16 10.36 -17.78
CA ALA A 396 1.81 10.01 -17.33
C ALA A 396 0.72 10.50 -18.30
N LEU A 397 0.87 11.68 -18.89
CA LEU A 397 -0.05 12.17 -19.92
C LEU A 397 -0.04 11.27 -21.17
N VAL A 398 1.13 10.83 -21.63
CA VAL A 398 1.27 9.90 -22.75
C VAL A 398 0.58 8.57 -22.45
N ILE A 399 0.77 8.02 -21.24
CA ILE A 399 0.11 6.80 -20.79
C ILE A 399 -1.42 6.96 -20.78
N LEU A 400 -1.94 8.10 -20.31
CA LEU A 400 -3.36 8.40 -20.33
C LEU A 400 -3.90 8.42 -21.76
N VAL A 401 -3.22 9.12 -22.68
CA VAL A 401 -3.61 9.19 -24.09
C VAL A 401 -3.62 7.80 -24.73
N LEU A 402 -2.60 6.98 -24.51
CA LEU A 402 -2.55 5.62 -25.03
C LEU A 402 -3.64 4.74 -24.43
N SER A 403 -3.95 4.90 -23.14
CA SER A 403 -5.06 4.20 -22.50
C SER A 403 -6.40 4.58 -23.16
N ILE A 404 -6.62 5.85 -23.51
CA ILE A 404 -7.82 6.29 -24.24
C ILE A 404 -7.89 5.59 -25.60
N VAL A 405 -6.78 5.57 -26.34
CA VAL A 405 -6.68 4.90 -27.65
C VAL A 405 -6.99 3.41 -27.54
N ILE A 406 -6.50 2.74 -26.49
CA ILE A 406 -6.80 1.33 -26.20
C ILE A 406 -8.29 1.12 -25.96
N TYR A 407 -8.97 2.02 -25.25
CA TYR A 407 -10.41 1.90 -24.96
C TYR A 407 -11.33 2.20 -26.15
N ILE A 408 -10.94 3.10 -27.06
CA ILE A 408 -11.76 3.52 -28.22
C ILE A 408 -12.37 2.35 -29.01
N PRO A 409 -11.62 1.32 -29.47
CA PRO A 409 -12.21 0.23 -30.25
C PRO A 409 -13.28 -0.53 -29.47
N PHE A 410 -13.08 -0.76 -28.17
CA PHE A 410 -14.04 -1.47 -27.33
C PHE A 410 -15.31 -0.65 -27.10
N VAL A 411 -15.19 0.66 -26.88
CA VAL A 411 -16.36 1.56 -26.78
C VAL A 411 -17.16 1.54 -28.09
N LYS A 412 -16.51 1.51 -29.26
CA LYS A 412 -17.21 1.39 -30.55
C LYS A 412 -17.96 0.06 -30.68
N VAL A 413 -17.37 -1.04 -30.24
CA VAL A 413 -18.06 -2.35 -30.19
C VAL A 413 -19.28 -2.28 -29.28
N MET A 414 -19.14 -1.74 -28.06
CA MET A 414 -20.24 -1.60 -27.10
C MET A 414 -21.37 -0.69 -27.61
N ASN A 415 -21.08 0.29 -28.48
CA ASN A 415 -22.12 1.12 -29.10
C ASN A 415 -23.00 0.33 -30.07
N ASN A 416 -22.45 -0.69 -30.73
CA ASN A 416 -23.14 -1.51 -31.71
C ASN A 416 -23.86 -2.71 -31.08
N THR A 417 -23.52 -3.06 -29.83
CA THR A 417 -24.26 -4.02 -29.01
C THR A 417 -25.53 -3.34 -28.48
N LYS A 418 -26.62 -3.39 -29.25
CA LYS A 418 -27.95 -2.87 -28.87
C LYS A 418 -28.84 -3.97 -28.28
N GLU A 419 -29.60 -3.59 -27.24
CA GLU A 419 -31.01 -3.97 -26.98
C GLU A 419 -31.38 -5.48 -26.92
N GLU A 420 -30.91 -6.23 -25.92
CA GLU A 420 -31.53 -7.53 -25.56
C GLU A 420 -32.19 -7.54 -24.16
N THR A 421 -32.28 -6.40 -23.47
CA THR A 421 -32.75 -6.36 -22.05
C THR A 421 -33.96 -5.45 -21.80
N SER A 422 -34.73 -5.11 -22.83
CA SER A 422 -35.98 -4.36 -22.66
C SER A 422 -37.25 -5.10 -23.09
N GLU A 423 -37.20 -6.42 -23.28
CA GLU A 423 -38.37 -7.28 -23.43
C GLU A 423 -38.13 -8.64 -22.75
N GLU A 424 -38.44 -8.73 -21.45
CA GLU A 424 -39.04 -9.91 -20.80
C GLU A 424 -39.64 -9.54 -19.44
#